data_AF-A0A1C4RFC8-F1
#
_entry.id   AF-A0A1C4RFC8-F1
#
_cell.length_a   1.000
_cell.length_b   1.000
_cell.length_c   1.000
_cell.angle_alpha   90.00
_cell.angle_beta   90.00
_cell.angle_gamma   90.00
#
_symmetry.space_group_name_H-M   'P 1'
#
loop_
_entity.id
_entity.type
_entity.pdbx_description
1 polymer ?
#
loop_
_entity_poly.entity_id
_entity_poly.type
_entity_poly.pdbx_seq_one_letter_code
_entity_poly.pdbx_strand_id
1 'polypeptide(L)'
;MSLTPWDRFPESGGVKERSIVFVVHEGFQPLDLVGPHEVFQHAGQLAGGYRCQVVAPRSGPVRAASGLPVHAGYGVDDLDPESVDTLVVAGGRGVTGRASMRG
;
A
#
# COMPACT_ATOMS: atom_id res chain seq x y z
N MET A 1 -23.86 6.42 -36.14
CA MET A 1 -23.72 6.36 -34.67
C MET A 1 -22.24 6.28 -34.35
N SER A 2 -21.61 7.42 -34.09
CA SER A 2 -20.22 7.53 -33.64
C SER A 2 -20.28 8.03 -32.21
N LEU A 3 -19.79 7.23 -31.26
CA LEU A 3 -19.63 7.64 -29.88
C LEU A 3 -18.29 8.37 -29.78
N THR A 4 -18.35 9.61 -29.32
CA THR A 4 -17.25 10.58 -29.22
C THR A 4 -16.07 10.10 -28.37
N PRO A 5 -14.88 10.70 -28.54
CA PRO A 5 -13.58 10.15 -28.14
C PRO A 5 -13.29 10.25 -26.65
N TRP A 6 -12.43 9.35 -26.16
CA TRP A 6 -11.89 9.24 -24.81
C TRP A 6 -10.89 10.36 -24.43
N ASP A 7 -10.76 11.41 -25.24
CA ASP A 7 -9.64 12.36 -25.22
C ASP A 7 -9.88 13.57 -24.30
N ARG A 8 -10.19 13.33 -23.03
CA ARG A 8 -10.12 14.43 -22.04
C ARG A 8 -9.76 13.94 -20.65
N PHE A 9 -8.51 13.50 -20.49
CA PHE A 9 -7.87 13.70 -19.18
C PHE A 9 -7.58 15.20 -19.06
N PRO A 10 -8.10 15.88 -18.03
CA PRO A 10 -7.74 17.27 -17.80
C PRO A 10 -6.22 17.35 -17.64
N GLU A 11 -5.59 18.36 -18.24
CA GLU A 11 -4.19 18.68 -17.97
C GLU A 11 -4.03 18.82 -16.46
N SER A 12 -3.25 17.92 -15.87
CA SER A 12 -2.99 17.85 -14.44
C SER A 12 -2.28 19.12 -13.98
N GLY A 13 -3.04 20.17 -13.64
CA GLY A 13 -2.54 21.24 -12.79
C GLY A 13 -1.93 20.58 -11.56
N GLY A 14 -0.61 20.72 -11.39
CA GLY A 14 0.27 19.84 -10.62
C GLY A 14 -0.43 19.06 -9.52
N VAL A 15 -0.80 17.80 -9.81
CA VAL A 15 -1.49 16.96 -8.83
C VAL A 15 -0.47 16.67 -7.72
N LYS A 16 -0.75 17.18 -6.52
CA LYS A 16 0.04 16.85 -5.33
C LYS A 16 0.06 15.32 -5.18
N GLU A 17 1.25 14.74 -5.23
CA GLU A 17 1.44 13.31 -5.05
C GLU A 17 0.98 12.89 -3.65
N ARG A 18 0.11 11.88 -3.58
CA ARG A 18 -0.40 11.30 -2.33
C ARG A 18 0.41 10.08 -1.95
N SER A 19 0.94 10.08 -0.75
CA SER A 19 1.72 8.98 -0.18
C SER A 19 0.79 7.93 0.43
N ILE A 20 0.80 6.72 -0.11
CA ILE A 20 0.03 5.57 0.38
C ILE A 20 0.99 4.52 0.92
N VAL A 21 0.86 4.22 2.21
CA VAL A 21 1.70 3.23 2.90
C VAL A 21 0.89 1.98 3.17
N PHE A 22 1.38 0.84 2.67
CA PHE A 22 0.85 -0.49 2.93
C PHE A 22 1.66 -1.17 4.03
N VAL A 23 1.02 -1.48 5.16
CA VAL A 23 1.66 -2.18 6.27
C VAL A 23 1.39 -3.67 6.18
N VAL A 24 2.44 -4.48 6.08
CA VAL A 24 2.39 -5.94 6.14
C VAL A 24 2.94 -6.43 7.47
N HIS A 25 2.45 -7.57 7.93
CA HIS A 25 2.91 -8.23 9.16
C HIS A 25 2.93 -9.74 8.98
N GLU A 26 3.62 -10.46 9.85
CA GLU A 26 3.62 -11.93 9.83
C GLU A 26 2.18 -12.47 9.85
N GLY A 27 1.83 -13.31 8.87
CA GLY A 27 0.49 -13.88 8.73
C GLY A 27 -0.53 -13.00 7.98
N PHE A 28 -0.10 -11.92 7.31
CA PHE A 28 -0.98 -11.11 6.47
C PHE A 28 -1.59 -11.92 5.29
N GLN A 29 -2.76 -11.52 4.80
CA GLN A 29 -3.36 -12.04 3.57
C GLN A 29 -2.71 -11.36 2.36
N PRO A 30 -2.10 -12.11 1.41
CA PRO A 30 -1.46 -11.51 0.24
C PRO A 30 -2.39 -10.62 -0.59
N LEU A 31 -3.65 -11.00 -0.75
CA LEU A 31 -4.60 -10.28 -1.59
C LEU A 31 -5.00 -8.92 -1.00
N ASP A 32 -4.95 -8.78 0.32
CA ASP A 32 -5.21 -7.51 1.02
C ASP A 32 -4.06 -6.51 0.81
N LEU A 33 -2.86 -6.98 0.45
CA LEU A 33 -1.75 -6.14 -0.01
C LEU A 33 -1.82 -5.90 -1.51
N VAL A 34 -1.72 -6.98 -2.30
CA VAL A 34 -1.45 -6.91 -3.73
C VAL A 34 -2.62 -6.26 -4.48
N GLY A 35 -3.86 -6.57 -4.09
CA GLY A 35 -5.05 -6.02 -4.74
C GLY A 35 -5.06 -4.49 -4.76
N PRO A 36 -5.14 -3.82 -3.60
CA PRO A 36 -5.14 -2.37 -3.56
C PRO A 36 -3.80 -1.75 -4.01
N HIS A 37 -2.66 -2.39 -3.75
CA HIS A 37 -1.36 -1.87 -4.21
C HIS A 37 -1.29 -1.74 -5.73
N GLU A 38 -1.70 -2.77 -6.47
CA GLU A 38 -1.70 -2.74 -7.94
C GLU A 38 -2.67 -1.68 -8.49
N VAL A 39 -3.83 -1.50 -7.85
CA VAL A 39 -4.81 -0.47 -8.25
C VAL A 39 -4.20 0.93 -8.13
N PHE A 40 -3.56 1.27 -7.01
CA PHE A 40 -2.98 2.59 -6.82
C PHE A 40 -1.71 2.82 -7.66
N GLN A 41 -0.87 1.80 -7.84
CA GLN A 41 0.26 1.87 -8.75
C GLN A 41 -0.19 2.17 -10.18
N HIS A 42 -1.19 1.43 -10.68
CA HIS A 42 -1.71 1.64 -12.02
C HIS A 42 -2.40 3.01 -12.15
N ALA A 43 -3.18 3.44 -11.15
CA ALA A 43 -3.76 4.78 -11.14
C ALA A 43 -2.69 5.89 -11.17
N GLY A 44 -1.58 5.71 -10.43
CA GLY A 44 -0.44 6.62 -10.45
C GLY A 44 0.26 6.66 -11.81
N GLN A 45 0.36 5.53 -12.51
CA GLN A 45 0.92 5.48 -13.87
C GLN A 45 0.02 6.18 -14.90
N LEU A 46 -1.30 6.06 -14.77
CA LEU A 46 -2.25 6.63 -15.73
C LEU A 46 -2.49 8.13 -15.53
N ALA A 47 -2.58 8.58 -14.27
CA ALA A 47 -3.03 9.94 -13.92
C ALA A 47 -2.07 10.71 -13.02
N GLY A 48 -0.97 10.09 -12.57
CA GLY A 48 -0.10 10.64 -11.54
C GLY A 48 -0.76 10.68 -10.16
N GLY A 49 -0.09 11.31 -9.20
CA GLY A 49 -0.71 11.67 -7.92
C GLY A 49 -0.71 10.58 -6.84
N TYR A 50 -0.06 9.44 -7.05
CA TYR A 50 0.08 8.39 -6.04
C TYR A 50 1.50 7.85 -5.97
N ARG A 51 2.04 7.76 -4.75
CA ARG A 51 3.27 7.04 -4.42
C ARG A 51 2.95 5.95 -3.42
N CYS A 52 3.16 4.69 -3.78
CA CYS A 52 2.89 3.56 -2.90
C CYS A 52 4.19 3.02 -2.28
N GLN A 53 4.16 2.69 -0.99
CA GLN A 53 5.27 2.07 -0.29
C GLN A 53 4.77 0.91 0.57
N VAL A 54 5.52 -0.21 0.58
CA VAL A 54 5.24 -1.36 1.45
C VAL A 54 6.22 -1.33 2.62
N VAL A 55 5.69 -1.36 3.84
CA VAL A 55 6.44 -1.36 5.09
C VAL A 55 5.98 -2.50 6.00
N ALA A 56 6.79 -2.79 7.01
CA ALA A 56 6.50 -3.78 8.03
C ALA A 56 6.89 -3.26 9.42
N PRO A 57 6.56 -3.95 10.53
CA PRO A 57 7.06 -3.54 11.84
C PRO A 57 8.60 -3.38 11.89
N ARG A 58 9.33 -4.19 11.11
CA ARG A 58 10.76 -4.05 10.85
C ARG A 58 11.04 -4.36 9.38
N SER A 59 12.05 -3.72 8.79
CA SER A 59 12.48 -4.03 7.42
C SER A 59 12.94 -5.49 7.30
N GLY A 60 12.76 -6.06 6.10
CA GLY A 60 13.12 -7.43 5.77
C GLY A 60 11.96 -8.29 5.25
N PRO A 61 12.16 -9.62 5.16
CA PRO A 61 11.14 -10.55 4.70
C PRO A 61 10.02 -10.72 5.73
N VAL A 62 8.79 -10.68 5.24
CA VAL A 62 7.56 -10.91 6.01
C VAL A 62 6.79 -12.06 5.36
N ARG A 63 6.42 -13.07 6.14
CA ARG A 63 5.68 -14.21 5.61
C ARG A 63 4.18 -13.95 5.64
N ALA A 64 3.54 -14.11 4.49
CA ALA A 64 2.09 -14.12 4.40
C ALA A 64 1.50 -15.41 5.00
N ALA A 65 0.20 -15.40 5.28
CA ALA A 65 -0.53 -16.59 5.78
C ALA A 65 -0.45 -17.79 4.83
N SER A 66 -0.26 -17.57 3.52
CA SER A 66 -0.04 -18.61 2.51
C SER A 66 1.38 -19.19 2.53
N GLY A 67 2.29 -18.62 3.32
CA GLY A 67 3.72 -18.97 3.35
C GLY A 67 4.58 -18.19 2.36
N LEU A 68 3.98 -17.41 1.45
CA LEU A 68 4.71 -16.57 0.49
C LEU A 68 5.46 -15.45 1.22
N PRO A 69 6.77 -15.27 0.96
CA PRO A 69 7.52 -14.15 1.50
C PRO A 69 7.29 -12.87 0.66
N VAL A 70 7.13 -11.74 1.33
CA VAL A 70 7.22 -10.40 0.73
C VAL A 70 8.31 -9.64 1.47
N HIS A 71 9.17 -8.94 0.73
CA HIS A 71 10.23 -8.12 1.32
C HIS A 71 9.74 -6.69 1.52
N ALA A 72 9.71 -6.21 2.78
CA ALA A 72 9.49 -4.81 3.10
C ALA A 72 10.85 -4.10 3.19
N GLY A 73 11.07 -3.10 2.34
CA GLY A 73 12.33 -2.33 2.34
C GLY A 73 12.53 -1.49 3.60
N TYR A 74 11.43 -1.15 4.29
CA TYR A 74 11.41 -0.22 5.41
C TYR A 74 10.55 -0.77 6.56
N GLY A 75 10.94 -0.42 7.78
CA GLY A 75 10.13 -0.51 8.98
C GLY A 75 9.14 0.65 9.08
N VAL A 76 8.13 0.51 9.94
CA VAL A 76 7.21 1.62 10.28
C VAL A 76 7.95 2.79 10.93
N ASP A 77 9.03 2.52 11.68
CA ASP A 77 9.86 3.53 12.34
C ASP A 77 10.74 4.31 11.36
N ASP A 78 10.89 3.85 10.12
CA ASP A 78 11.64 4.56 9.06
C ASP A 78 10.79 5.62 8.34
N LEU A 79 9.48 5.72 8.67
CA LEU A 79 8.56 6.66 8.05
C LEU A 79 8.45 7.95 8.85
N ASP A 80 8.41 9.08 8.16
CA ASP A 80 7.92 10.34 8.71
C ASP A 80 6.37 10.32 8.70
N PRO A 81 5.69 10.31 9.87
CA PRO A 81 4.23 10.23 9.92
C PRO A 81 3.51 11.38 9.19
N GLU A 82 4.12 12.57 9.16
CA GLU A 82 3.54 13.74 8.48
C GLU A 82 3.60 13.62 6.94
N SER A 83 4.41 12.68 6.44
CA SER A 83 4.58 12.42 5.00
C SER A 83 3.59 11.38 4.44
N VAL A 84 2.71 10.82 5.28
CA VAL A 84 1.77 9.74 4.92
C VAL A 84 0.35 10.29 4.81
N ASP A 85 -0.21 10.30 3.59
CA ASP A 85 -1.59 10.75 3.36
C ASP A 85 -2.61 9.62 3.60
N THR A 86 -2.20 8.35 3.46
CA THR A 86 -3.08 7.19 3.63
C THR A 86 -2.29 5.98 4.13
N LEU A 87 -2.81 5.31 5.15
CA LEU A 87 -2.28 4.06 5.68
C LEU A 87 -3.26 2.91 5.40
N VAL A 88 -2.78 1.85 4.77
CA VAL A 88 -3.52 0.62 4.50
C VAL A 88 -2.83 -0.51 5.24
N VAL A 89 -3.50 -1.10 6.23
CA VAL A 89 -2.97 -2.26 6.95
C VAL A 89 -3.53 -3.52 6.31
N ALA A 90 -2.67 -4.40 5.81
CA ALA A 90 -3.11 -5.67 5.24
C ALA A 90 -3.78 -6.51 6.33
N GLY A 91 -4.94 -7.09 6.02
CA GLY A 91 -5.62 -8.01 6.93
C GLY A 91 -4.85 -9.32 7.08
N GLY A 92 -5.30 -10.19 8.00
CA GLY A 92 -4.76 -11.54 8.14
C GLY A 92 -4.81 -12.13 9.53
N ARG A 93 -4.15 -13.28 9.68
CA ARG A 93 -4.04 -13.97 10.97
C ARG A 93 -3.21 -13.09 11.90
N GLY A 94 -3.75 -12.76 13.07
CA GLY A 94 -3.12 -11.83 14.01
C GLY A 94 -3.82 -10.46 14.12
N VAL A 95 -4.67 -10.09 13.16
CA VAL A 95 -5.46 -8.83 13.24
C VAL A 95 -6.62 -8.94 14.25
N THR A 96 -7.11 -10.15 14.54
CA THR A 96 -8.13 -10.42 15.58
C THR A 96 -7.57 -10.96 16.89
N GLY A 97 -6.25 -11.00 17.06
CA GLY A 97 -5.62 -11.33 18.33
C GLY A 97 -5.48 -10.08 19.18
N ARG A 98 -6.22 -9.99 20.29
CA ARG A 98 -5.96 -9.07 21.42
C ARG A 98 -4.46 -8.81 21.52
N ALA A 99 -4.05 -7.55 21.42
CA ALA A 99 -2.66 -7.12 21.56
C ALA A 99 -2.09 -7.69 22.87
N SER A 100 -1.45 -8.86 22.81
CA SER A 100 -0.58 -9.31 23.87
C SER A 100 0.79 -8.79 23.50
N MET A 101 1.02 -7.52 23.81
CA MET A 101 2.37 -7.04 24.05
C MET A 101 2.92 -7.89 25.19
N ARG A 102 3.79 -8.85 24.86
CA ARG A 102 4.67 -9.47 25.86
C ARG A 102 5.89 -8.57 25.95
N GLY A 103 5.98 -7.84 27.05
CA GLY A 103 7.23 -7.28 27.55
C GLY A 103 8.10 -8.35 28.19
#